data_AF-A0A925WB67-F1
#
_entry.id   AF-A0A925WB67-F1
#
_cell.length_a   1.000
_cell.length_b   1.000
_cell.length_c   1.000
_cell.angle_alpha   90.00
_cell.angle_beta   90.00
_cell.angle_gamma   90.00
#
_symmetry.space_group_name_H-M   'P 1'
#
loop_
_entity.id
_entity.type
_entity.pdbx_description
1 polymer ?
#
loop_
_entity_poly.entity_id
_entity_poly.type
_entity_poly.pdbx_seq_one_letter_code
_entity_poly.pdbx_strand_id
1 'polypeptide(L)'
;MHAFGRAALTAGAAIAVVLGLAGCSSTVAQADVETAIKTEIDKQVPGAGPVTCPEDLAAEVGTTLRCEFQVDGQPIDAVATVTSVEGGTANYSFTTEPRPVAKALLDQKIAEQISQQAGAVIDSAACAGDLPPEVGGTVRCTVTGEGETFDVDVTVTTVERGLINYSLELVT
;
A
#
# COMPACT_ATOMS: atom_id res chain seq x y z
N MET A 1 11.47 -6.71 -35.92
CA MET A 1 10.39 -7.56 -35.37
C MET A 1 11.01 -8.55 -34.40
N HIS A 2 11.18 -8.18 -33.14
CA HIS A 2 11.66 -9.09 -32.09
C HIS A 2 10.66 -9.03 -30.94
N ALA A 3 9.89 -10.11 -30.83
CA ALA A 3 9.02 -10.40 -29.71
C ALA A 3 9.90 -10.84 -28.53
N PHE A 4 9.92 -10.04 -27.47
CA PHE A 4 10.43 -10.46 -26.17
C PHE A 4 9.24 -10.57 -25.22
N GLY A 5 8.92 -11.82 -24.89
CA GLY A 5 7.81 -12.18 -24.01
C GLY A 5 8.01 -11.62 -22.61
N ARG A 6 6.98 -10.90 -22.13
CA ARG A 6 6.88 -10.44 -20.76
C ARG A 6 6.34 -11.58 -19.88
N ALA A 7 7.24 -12.25 -19.16
CA ALA A 7 6.86 -13.02 -17.98
C ALA A 7 6.88 -12.05 -16.78
N ALA A 8 5.74 -11.42 -16.49
CA ALA A 8 5.55 -10.67 -15.26
C ALA A 8 5.12 -11.65 -14.16
N LEU A 9 6.08 -12.14 -13.39
CA LEU A 9 5.81 -12.75 -12.09
C LEU A 9 5.64 -11.60 -11.09
N THR A 10 4.39 -11.22 -10.82
CA THR A 10 4.05 -10.36 -9.68
C THR A 10 4.32 -11.15 -8.41
N ALA A 11 5.54 -11.04 -7.89
CA ALA A 11 5.93 -11.63 -6.62
C ALA A 11 5.35 -10.80 -5.48
N GLY A 12 4.13 -11.14 -5.04
CA GLY A 12 3.68 -10.77 -3.72
C GLY A 12 4.64 -11.37 -2.69
N ALA A 13 5.29 -10.54 -1.89
CA ALA A 13 6.14 -11.00 -0.80
C ALA A 13 5.24 -11.54 0.32
N ALA A 14 5.02 -12.87 0.34
CA ALA A 14 4.36 -13.54 1.45
C ALA A 14 5.35 -13.69 2.60
N ILE A 15 5.07 -13.07 3.75
CA ILE A 15 5.89 -13.19 4.95
C ILE A 15 5.17 -14.12 5.92
N ALA A 16 5.78 -15.27 6.20
CA ALA A 16 5.24 -16.27 7.13
C ALA A 16 5.79 -16.02 8.53
N VAL A 17 4.97 -15.48 9.43
CA VAL A 17 5.31 -15.29 10.84
C VAL A 17 4.54 -16.32 11.66
N VAL A 18 5.25 -17.24 12.31
CA VAL A 18 4.65 -18.27 13.18
C VAL A 18 4.59 -17.70 14.60
N LEU A 19 3.43 -17.21 15.04
CA LEU A 19 3.20 -16.71 16.40
C LEU A 19 2.16 -17.58 17.10
N GLY A 20 2.57 -18.26 18.17
CA GLY A 20 1.72 -19.17 18.90
C GLY A 20 1.22 -18.63 20.23
N LEU A 21 -0.10 -18.54 20.41
CA LEU A 21 -0.74 -18.17 21.66
C LEU A 21 -1.61 -19.33 22.15
N ALA A 22 -1.26 -19.87 23.33
CA ALA A 22 -2.04 -20.87 24.04
C ALA A 22 -3.11 -20.18 24.91
N GLY A 23 -4.23 -19.80 24.29
CA GLY A 23 -5.45 -19.40 24.99
C GLY A 23 -6.59 -20.30 24.55
N CYS A 24 -7.43 -20.77 25.47
CA CYS A 24 -8.61 -21.60 25.18
C CYS A 24 -9.74 -20.82 24.47
N SER A 25 -9.40 -19.93 23.55
CA SER A 25 -10.30 -19.07 22.78
C SER A 25 -10.00 -19.30 21.30
N SER A 26 -11.03 -19.60 20.51
CA SER A 26 -10.96 -19.94 19.08
C SER A 26 -10.59 -18.75 18.18
N THR A 27 -9.92 -17.73 18.72
CA THR A 27 -9.57 -16.48 18.03
C THR A 27 -8.21 -15.98 18.52
N VAL A 28 -7.50 -15.27 17.64
CA VAL A 28 -6.31 -14.48 17.96
C VAL A 28 -6.76 -13.04 18.12
N ALA A 29 -6.38 -12.41 19.23
CA ALA A 29 -6.81 -11.05 19.53
C ALA A 29 -6.31 -10.06 18.48
N GLN A 30 -7.16 -9.11 18.11
CA GLN A 30 -6.86 -8.05 17.15
C GLN A 30 -5.53 -7.35 17.47
N ALA A 31 -5.32 -6.97 18.72
CA ALA A 31 -4.12 -6.27 19.17
C ALA A 31 -2.83 -7.11 18.99
N ASP A 32 -2.93 -8.44 19.13
CA ASP A 32 -1.79 -9.35 18.91
C ASP A 32 -1.46 -9.41 17.42
N VAL A 33 -2.49 -9.48 16.55
CA VAL A 33 -2.32 -9.44 15.09
C VAL A 33 -1.72 -8.11 14.63
N GLU A 34 -2.23 -6.99 15.13
CA GLU A 34 -1.70 -5.65 14.83
C GLU A 34 -0.22 -5.53 15.21
N THR A 35 0.14 -5.96 16.42
CA THR A 35 1.52 -5.91 16.92
C THR A 35 2.45 -6.80 16.12
N ALA A 36 2.00 -8.02 15.78
CA ALA A 36 2.75 -8.97 14.98
C ALA A 36 3.05 -8.43 13.58
N ILE A 37 2.01 -7.96 12.89
CA ILE A 37 2.12 -7.40 11.53
C ILE A 37 3.01 -6.15 11.57
N LYS A 38 2.79 -5.23 12.53
CA LYS A 38 3.58 -4.00 12.68
C LYS A 38 5.08 -4.29 12.84
N THR A 39 5.41 -5.26 13.69
CA THR A 39 6.80 -5.66 13.94
C THR A 39 7.50 -6.13 12.66
N GLU A 40 6.78 -6.83 11.79
CA GLU A 40 7.34 -7.32 10.54
C GLU A 40 7.39 -6.26 9.46
N ILE A 41 6.36 -5.40 9.37
CA ILE A 41 6.35 -4.25 8.46
C ILE A 41 7.51 -3.30 8.80
N ASP A 42 7.78 -3.00 10.07
CA ASP A 42 8.86 -2.08 10.47
C ASP A 42 10.26 -2.53 10.01
N LYS A 43 10.47 -3.83 9.84
CA LYS A 43 11.74 -4.36 9.32
C LYS A 43 11.93 -4.09 7.84
N GLN A 44 10.84 -3.93 7.10
CA GLN A 44 10.82 -3.93 5.64
C GLN A 44 10.42 -2.59 5.04
N VAL A 45 9.60 -1.82 5.74
CA VAL A 45 9.05 -0.53 5.33
C VAL A 45 9.24 0.46 6.48
N PRO A 46 10.44 1.06 6.60
CA PRO A 46 10.69 2.08 7.60
C PRO A 46 9.69 3.24 7.46
N GLY A 47 9.16 3.74 8.57
CA GLY A 47 8.21 4.85 8.58
C GLY A 47 6.74 4.44 8.40
N ALA A 48 6.43 3.15 8.35
CA ALA A 48 5.05 2.68 8.38
C ALA A 48 4.33 3.09 9.68
N GLY A 49 3.13 3.62 9.52
CA GLY A 49 2.21 3.93 10.60
C GLY A 49 1.71 2.68 11.35
N PRO A 50 0.90 2.86 12.40
CA PRO A 50 0.31 1.75 13.14
C PRO A 50 -0.56 0.88 12.23
N VAL A 51 -0.60 -0.43 12.52
CA VAL A 51 -1.53 -1.37 11.89
C VAL A 51 -2.83 -1.32 12.66
N THR A 52 -3.95 -1.22 11.95
CA THR A 52 -5.31 -1.27 12.50
C THR A 52 -6.05 -2.44 11.87
N CYS A 53 -6.58 -3.34 12.68
CA CYS A 53 -7.43 -4.43 12.25
C CYS A 53 -8.88 -4.12 12.65
N PRO A 54 -9.90 -4.59 11.90
CA PRO A 54 -11.31 -4.29 12.24
C PRO A 54 -11.88 -5.18 13.36
N GLU A 55 -11.28 -6.36 13.57
CA GLU A 55 -11.77 -7.38 14.50
C GLU A 55 -10.69 -8.41 14.85
N ASP A 56 -11.00 -9.33 15.75
CA ASP A 56 -10.17 -10.50 16.08
C ASP A 56 -10.07 -11.48 14.90
N LEU A 57 -8.93 -12.16 14.76
CA LEU A 57 -8.74 -13.17 13.73
C LEU A 57 -9.27 -14.53 14.22
N ALA A 58 -10.27 -15.10 13.54
CA ALA A 58 -10.75 -16.43 13.89
C ALA A 58 -9.69 -17.51 13.63
N ALA A 59 -9.49 -18.41 14.59
CA ALA A 59 -8.54 -19.52 14.53
C ALA A 59 -9.09 -20.69 13.69
N GLU A 60 -9.39 -20.41 12.43
CA GLU A 60 -9.90 -21.36 11.45
C GLU A 60 -9.08 -21.26 10.17
N VAL A 61 -8.59 -22.41 9.68
CA VAL A 61 -7.71 -22.46 8.50
C VAL A 61 -8.42 -21.87 7.28
N GLY A 62 -7.74 -20.95 6.60
CA GLY A 62 -8.28 -20.23 5.44
C GLY A 62 -9.05 -18.97 5.79
N THR A 63 -9.32 -18.69 7.07
CA THR A 63 -9.90 -17.42 7.49
C THR A 63 -8.93 -16.28 7.24
N THR A 64 -9.45 -15.18 6.71
CA THR A 64 -8.71 -13.97 6.39
C THR A 64 -9.19 -12.79 7.22
N LEU A 65 -8.25 -11.96 7.67
CA LEU A 65 -8.53 -10.66 8.30
C LEU A 65 -7.78 -9.58 7.52
N ARG A 66 -8.49 -8.54 7.08
CA ARG A 66 -7.91 -7.40 6.38
C ARG A 66 -7.65 -6.27 7.37
N CYS A 67 -6.40 -6.11 7.75
CA CYS A 67 -5.92 -4.97 8.50
C CYS A 67 -5.41 -3.89 7.54
N GLU A 68 -5.19 -2.67 8.03
CA GLU A 68 -4.65 -1.58 7.26
C GLU A 68 -3.55 -0.83 8.01
N PHE A 69 -2.61 -0.27 7.26
CA PHE A 69 -1.61 0.66 7.76
C PHE A 69 -1.34 1.72 6.69
N GLN A 70 -0.54 2.73 7.02
CA GLN A 70 -0.23 3.83 6.10
C GLN A 70 1.26 4.11 6.02
N VAL A 71 1.72 4.56 4.85
CA VAL A 71 3.08 5.09 4.65
C VAL A 71 2.92 6.43 3.94
N ASP A 72 3.35 7.52 4.59
CA ASP A 72 3.18 8.89 4.10
C ASP A 72 1.74 9.17 3.63
N GLY A 73 0.75 8.75 4.43
CA GLY A 73 -0.69 8.89 4.14
C GLY A 73 -1.25 7.92 3.10
N GLN A 74 -0.42 7.16 2.37
CA GLN A 74 -0.91 6.15 1.44
C GLN A 74 -1.41 4.92 2.20
N PRO A 75 -2.69 4.52 2.06
CA PRO A 75 -3.22 3.33 2.72
C PRO A 75 -2.76 2.06 2.03
N ILE A 76 -2.40 1.05 2.82
CA ILE A 76 -1.98 -0.27 2.38
C ILE A 76 -2.72 -1.31 3.21
N ASP A 77 -3.23 -2.34 2.55
CA ASP A 77 -3.86 -3.48 3.21
C ASP A 77 -2.81 -4.49 3.68
N ALA A 78 -2.97 -5.01 4.89
CA ALA A 78 -2.28 -6.17 5.40
C ALA A 78 -3.30 -7.29 5.62
N VAL A 79 -3.32 -8.26 4.71
CA VAL A 79 -4.27 -9.38 4.74
C VAL A 79 -3.64 -10.55 5.47
N ALA A 80 -4.04 -10.77 6.72
CA ALA A 80 -3.68 -11.96 7.48
C ALA A 80 -4.53 -13.15 7.04
N THR A 81 -3.93 -14.33 6.89
CA THR A 81 -4.59 -15.59 6.53
C THR A 81 -4.10 -16.70 7.45
N VAL A 82 -5.02 -17.41 8.10
CA VAL A 82 -4.68 -18.57 8.93
C VAL A 82 -4.26 -19.75 8.04
N THR A 83 -3.06 -20.26 8.28
CA THR A 83 -2.44 -21.34 7.49
C THR A 83 -2.53 -22.69 8.18
N SER A 84 -2.54 -22.74 9.52
CA SER A 84 -2.77 -23.97 10.28
C SER A 84 -3.27 -23.69 11.69
N VAL A 85 -3.85 -24.69 12.34
CA VAL A 85 -4.24 -24.65 13.75
C VAL A 85 -3.71 -25.91 14.43
N GLU A 86 -2.80 -25.76 15.38
CA GLU A 86 -2.09 -26.85 16.04
C GLU A 86 -2.13 -26.66 17.56
N GLY A 87 -2.59 -27.67 18.30
CA GLY A 87 -2.60 -27.60 19.78
C GLY A 87 -3.36 -26.41 20.36
N GLY A 88 -4.40 -25.92 19.68
CA GLY A 88 -5.16 -24.73 20.07
C GLY A 88 -4.51 -23.40 19.66
N THR A 89 -3.40 -23.45 18.92
CA THR A 89 -2.69 -22.29 18.41
C THR A 89 -2.98 -22.10 16.92
N ALA A 90 -3.46 -20.92 16.52
CA ALA A 90 -3.56 -20.56 15.10
C ALA A 90 -2.24 -19.96 14.59
N ASN A 91 -1.73 -20.53 13.51
CA ASN A 91 -0.62 -19.97 12.74
C ASN A 91 -1.20 -19.22 11.54
N TYR A 92 -0.70 -18.02 11.27
CA TYR A 92 -1.14 -17.20 10.15
C TYR A 92 0.04 -16.55 9.43
N SER A 93 -0.14 -16.23 8.16
CA SER A 93 0.78 -15.39 7.39
C SER A 93 0.06 -14.11 7.02
N PHE A 94 0.80 -13.08 6.60
CA PHE A 94 0.18 -11.91 6.01
C PHE A 94 0.82 -11.52 4.67
N THR A 95 0.01 -10.89 3.83
CA THR A 95 0.42 -10.30 2.56
C THR A 95 -0.01 -8.84 2.52
N THR A 96 0.79 -7.99 1.87
CA THR A 96 0.41 -6.59 1.64
C THR A 96 -0.25 -6.43 0.29
N GLU A 97 -1.34 -5.67 0.23
CA GLU A 97 -2.05 -5.36 -1.01
C GLU A 97 -2.10 -3.83 -1.20
N PRO A 98 -1.74 -3.32 -2.39
CA PRO A 98 -1.83 -1.89 -2.67
C PRO A 98 -3.29 -1.45 -2.76
N ARG A 99 -3.56 -0.20 -2.37
CA ARG A 99 -4.83 0.49 -2.62
C ARG A 99 -4.64 1.65 -3.59
N PRO A 100 -5.67 2.06 -4.34
CA PRO A 100 -5.60 3.26 -5.16
C PRO A 100 -5.13 4.47 -4.32
N VAL A 101 -4.24 5.29 -4.87
CA VAL A 101 -3.88 6.55 -4.21
C VAL A 101 -5.01 7.52 -4.44
N ALA A 102 -5.74 7.83 -3.37
CA ALA A 102 -6.89 8.73 -3.42
C ALA A 102 -6.51 10.07 -4.03
N LYS A 103 -7.36 10.61 -4.91
CA LYS A 103 -7.18 11.88 -5.60
C LYS A 103 -6.72 13.01 -4.66
N ALA A 104 -7.37 13.14 -3.50
CA ALA A 104 -7.04 14.23 -2.56
C ALA A 104 -5.60 14.14 -2.02
N LEU A 105 -5.14 12.91 -1.73
CA LEU A 105 -3.76 12.68 -1.30
C LEU A 105 -2.80 12.92 -2.47
N LEU A 106 -3.17 12.50 -3.67
CA LEU A 106 -2.37 12.66 -4.86
C LEU A 106 -2.20 14.14 -5.26
N ASP A 107 -3.28 14.91 -5.23
CA ASP A 107 -3.31 16.36 -5.47
C ASP A 107 -2.31 17.07 -4.52
N GLN A 108 -2.34 16.72 -3.23
CA GLN A 108 -1.41 17.25 -2.24
C GLN A 108 0.04 16.87 -2.55
N LYS A 109 0.31 15.57 -2.75
CA LYS A 109 1.68 15.07 -2.96
C LYS A 109 2.32 15.62 -4.22
N ILE A 110 1.56 15.79 -5.30
CA ILE A 110 2.07 16.35 -6.56
C ILE A 110 2.45 17.82 -6.38
N ALA A 111 1.58 18.61 -5.74
CA ALA A 111 1.87 20.02 -5.46
C ALA A 111 3.15 20.15 -4.60
N GLU A 112 3.28 19.34 -3.55
CA GLU A 112 4.48 19.31 -2.69
C GLU A 112 5.72 18.88 -3.49
N GLN A 113 5.64 17.80 -4.25
CA GLN A 113 6.76 17.24 -5.00
C GLN A 113 7.27 18.20 -6.08
N ILE A 114 6.38 18.82 -6.86
CA ILE A 114 6.77 19.79 -7.90
C ILE A 114 7.37 21.04 -7.25
N SER A 115 6.76 21.53 -6.16
CA SER A 115 7.29 22.71 -5.44
C SER A 115 8.72 22.47 -4.95
N GLN A 116 9.00 21.27 -4.44
CA GLN A 116 10.34 20.87 -3.99
C GLN A 116 11.35 20.73 -5.15
N GLN A 117 10.92 20.20 -6.29
CA GLN A 117 11.82 19.95 -7.44
C GLN A 117 12.12 21.23 -8.24
N ALA A 118 11.12 22.06 -8.49
CA ALA A 118 11.25 23.26 -9.30
C ALA A 118 11.78 24.46 -8.51
N GLY A 119 11.69 24.42 -7.17
CA GLY A 119 11.95 25.58 -6.32
C GLY A 119 10.97 26.73 -6.58
N ALA A 120 9.83 26.43 -7.23
CA ALA A 120 8.76 27.35 -7.55
C ALA A 120 7.56 27.08 -6.64
N VAL A 121 6.76 28.11 -6.37
CA VAL A 121 5.53 27.94 -5.60
C VAL A 121 4.43 27.48 -6.56
N ILE A 122 4.00 26.23 -6.40
CA ILE A 122 2.80 25.72 -7.08
C ILE A 122 1.59 25.98 -6.19
N ASP A 123 0.51 26.50 -6.76
CA ASP A 123 -0.72 26.81 -6.04
C ASP A 123 -1.52 25.55 -5.74
N SER A 124 -1.66 24.65 -6.73
CA SER A 124 -2.43 23.42 -6.58
C SER A 124 -2.14 22.40 -7.70
N ALA A 125 -2.51 21.14 -7.45
CA ALA A 125 -2.67 20.13 -8.46
C ALA A 125 -4.09 19.55 -8.40
N ALA A 126 -4.65 19.19 -9.56
CA ALA A 126 -5.98 18.64 -9.69
C ALA A 126 -5.98 17.42 -10.64
N CYS A 127 -5.93 16.22 -10.08
CA CYS A 127 -6.00 14.96 -10.79
C CYS A 127 -7.42 14.60 -11.27
N ALA A 128 -7.53 13.94 -12.42
CA ALA A 128 -8.81 13.51 -12.98
C ALA A 128 -9.49 12.40 -12.15
N GLY A 129 -8.75 11.73 -11.27
CA GLY A 129 -9.25 10.65 -10.41
C GLY A 129 -8.16 10.12 -9.48
N ASP A 130 -8.44 8.96 -8.89
CA ASP A 130 -7.46 8.21 -8.10
C ASP A 130 -6.38 7.61 -9.01
N LEU A 131 -5.17 7.44 -8.49
CA LEU A 131 -4.12 6.70 -9.20
C LEU A 131 -4.36 5.19 -9.00
N PRO A 132 -4.50 4.40 -10.08
CA PRO A 132 -4.72 2.97 -9.99
C PRO A 132 -3.52 2.26 -9.32
N PRO A 133 -3.75 1.20 -8.51
CA PRO A 133 -2.72 0.52 -7.73
C PRO A 133 -1.92 -0.53 -8.51
N GLU A 134 -1.75 -0.36 -9.81
CA GLU A 134 -1.03 -1.28 -10.69
C GLU A 134 0.04 -0.57 -11.51
N VAL A 135 1.14 -1.27 -11.80
CA VAL A 135 2.22 -0.74 -12.64
C VAL A 135 1.69 -0.36 -14.03
N GLY A 136 1.98 0.87 -14.45
CA GLY A 136 1.45 1.45 -15.67
C GLY A 136 0.04 2.05 -15.53
N GLY A 137 -0.58 1.96 -14.34
CA GLY A 137 -1.76 2.75 -14.00
C GLY A 137 -1.43 4.23 -14.10
N THR A 138 -2.26 4.99 -14.80
CA THR A 138 -2.01 6.40 -15.08
C THR A 138 -3.23 7.25 -14.77
N VAL A 139 -2.99 8.44 -14.21
CA VAL A 139 -4.00 9.51 -14.11
C VAL A 139 -3.39 10.83 -14.56
N ARG A 140 -4.18 11.66 -15.23
CA ARG A 140 -3.77 13.01 -15.62
C ARG A 140 -4.12 14.00 -14.52
N CYS A 141 -3.22 14.93 -14.24
CA CYS A 141 -3.44 16.01 -13.30
C CYS A 141 -3.10 17.36 -13.94
N THR A 142 -3.94 18.36 -13.70
CA THR A 142 -3.65 19.75 -14.06
C THR A 142 -2.98 20.42 -12.88
N VAL A 143 -1.79 20.99 -13.10
CA VAL A 143 -1.01 21.71 -12.09
C VAL A 143 -1.13 23.20 -12.38
N THR A 144 -1.34 24.00 -11.34
CA THR A 144 -1.43 25.47 -11.43
C THR A 144 -0.35 26.11 -10.58
N GLY A 145 0.46 26.98 -11.16
CA GLY A 145 1.48 27.75 -10.44
C GLY A 145 1.74 29.09 -11.13
N GLU A 146 1.88 30.15 -10.33
CA GLU A 146 2.19 31.51 -10.81
C GLU A 146 1.23 32.05 -11.89
N GLY A 147 -0.01 31.56 -11.90
CA GLY A 147 -1.04 31.95 -12.89
C GLY A 147 -0.97 31.19 -14.21
N GLU A 148 -0.05 30.22 -14.35
CA GLU A 148 0.04 29.30 -15.48
C GLU A 148 -0.47 27.91 -15.08
N THR A 149 -0.99 27.18 -16.07
CA THR A 149 -1.44 25.79 -15.89
C THR A 149 -0.78 24.88 -16.90
N PHE A 150 -0.35 23.71 -16.46
CA PHE A 150 0.15 22.65 -17.31
C PHE A 150 -0.36 21.29 -16.83
N ASP A 151 -0.49 20.36 -17.76
CA ASP A 151 -0.93 19.00 -17.46
C ASP A 151 0.27 18.08 -17.25
N VAL A 152 0.15 17.17 -16.28
CA VAL A 152 1.10 16.10 -16.02
C VAL A 152 0.38 14.75 -16.04
N ASP A 153 1.00 13.75 -16.66
CA ASP A 153 0.60 12.36 -16.54
C ASP A 153 1.37 11.72 -15.37
N VAL A 154 0.63 11.21 -14.39
CA VAL A 154 1.14 10.50 -13.23
C VAL A 154 1.04 9.02 -13.52
N THR A 155 2.18 8.32 -13.58
CA THR A 155 2.20 6.89 -13.93
C THR A 155 2.86 6.07 -12.85
N VAL A 156 2.21 5.00 -12.40
CA VAL A 156 2.80 4.04 -11.46
C VAL A 156 3.98 3.34 -12.11
N THR A 157 5.14 3.44 -11.48
CA THR A 157 6.39 2.83 -11.95
C THR A 157 6.65 1.50 -11.25
N THR A 158 6.46 1.45 -9.93
CA THR A 158 6.65 0.23 -9.13
C THR A 158 5.59 0.13 -8.04
N VAL A 159 5.25 -1.10 -7.70
CA VAL A 159 4.46 -1.42 -6.52
C VAL A 159 5.27 -2.40 -5.68
N GLU A 160 5.74 -1.95 -4.52
CA GLU A 160 6.59 -2.73 -3.62
C GLU A 160 5.95 -2.79 -2.24
N ARG A 161 5.60 -4.00 -1.79
CA ARG A 161 4.95 -4.22 -0.47
C ARG A 161 3.69 -3.37 -0.27
N GLY A 162 2.93 -3.16 -1.36
CA GLY A 162 1.72 -2.34 -1.39
C GLY A 162 1.97 -0.84 -1.53
N LEU A 163 3.21 -0.36 -1.40
CA LEU A 163 3.58 1.03 -1.63
C LEU A 163 3.65 1.31 -3.13
N ILE A 164 3.07 2.44 -3.56
CA ILE A 164 2.98 2.82 -4.97
C ILE A 164 4.00 3.94 -5.20
N ASN A 165 4.96 3.69 -6.09
CA ASN A 165 5.84 4.72 -6.61
C ASN A 165 5.38 5.14 -7.99
N TYR A 166 5.50 6.42 -8.31
CA TYR A 166 5.07 6.97 -9.59
C TYR A 166 6.05 8.00 -10.13
N SER A 167 5.96 8.25 -11.44
CA SER A 167 6.64 9.33 -12.14
C SER A 167 5.63 10.39 -12.59
N LEU A 168 6.13 11.61 -12.79
CA LEU A 168 5.38 12.73 -13.35
C LEU A 168 5.99 13.08 -14.71
N GLU A 169 5.17 13.11 -15.76
CA GLU A 169 5.59 13.49 -17.11
C GLU A 169 4.74 14.65 -17.61
N LEU A 170 5.38 15.71 -18.10
CA LEU A 170 4.68 16.87 -18.67
C LEU A 170 3.98 16.47 -19.97
N VAL A 171 2.70 16.83 -20.10
CA VAL A 171 1.95 16.68 -21.34
C VAL A 171 2.24 17.89 -22.23
N THR A 172 2.88 17.66 -23.37
CA THR A 172 3.25 18.68 -24.37
C THR A 172 2.35 18.66 -25.60
#